data_AF-A0A957GUT6-F1
#
_entry.id   AF-A0A957GUT6-F1
#
_cell.length_a   1.000
_cell.length_b   1.000
_cell.length_c   1.000
_cell.angle_alpha   90.00
_cell.angle_beta   90.00
_cell.angle_gamma   90.00
#
_symmetry.space_group_name_H-M   'P 1'
#
loop_
_entity.id
_entity.type
_entity.pdbx_description
1 polymer ?
#
loop_
_entity_poly.entity_id
_entity_poly.type
_entity_poly.pdbx_seq_one_letter_code
_entity_poly.pdbx_strand_id
1 'polypeptide(L)'
;MGRTLGIILLAGGIIVGIIVVSLMLVYYREGSLTGGAATLGILLGMLVLVLPQLGFGGYLFWKGGQETAVAAKAAKQRELLNIVKTRGQVHISDLVIEMKST
;
A
#
# COMPACT_ATOMS: atom_id res chain seq x y z
N MET A 1 0.76 8.49 4.20
CA MET A 1 -0.26 7.62 4.83
C MET A 1 -0.85 6.60 3.84
N GLY A 2 -0.99 6.92 2.55
CA GLY A 2 -1.55 5.98 1.55
C GLY A 2 -0.80 4.65 1.40
N ARG A 3 0.53 4.62 1.59
CA ARG A 3 1.32 3.37 1.52
C ARG A 3 0.95 2.36 2.63
N THR A 4 0.74 2.83 3.86
CA THR A 4 0.37 1.96 5.00
C THR A 4 -1.05 1.41 4.85
N LEU A 5 -2.00 2.26 4.41
CA LEU A 5 -3.37 1.87 4.10
C LEU A 5 -3.44 0.84 2.96
N GLY A 6 -2.65 1.03 1.90
CA GLY A 6 -2.55 0.05 0.80
C GLY A 6 -2.05 -1.32 1.27
N ILE A 7 -1.03 -1.36 2.13
CA ILE A 7 -0.49 -2.61 2.69
C ILE A 7 -1.52 -3.31 3.59
N ILE A 8 -2.21 -2.57 4.47
CA ILE A 8 -3.24 -3.14 5.35
C ILE A 8 -4.39 -3.72 4.52
N LEU A 9 -4.81 -3.03 3.46
CA LEU A 9 -5.90 -3.51 2.62
C LEU A 9 -5.51 -4.75 1.80
N LEU A 10 -4.27 -4.78 1.30
CA LEU A 10 -3.70 -5.95 0.60
C LEU A 10 -3.59 -7.16 1.53
N ALA A 11 -3.07 -6.96 2.74
CA ALA A 11 -2.99 -7.99 3.77
C ALA A 11 -4.37 -8.53 4.15
N GLY A 12 -5.36 -7.64 4.32
CA GLY A 12 -6.75 -8.03 4.53
C GLY A 12 -7.31 -8.86 3.38
N GLY A 13 -6.95 -8.54 2.12
CA GLY A 13 -7.48 -9.24 0.95
C GLY A 13 -6.95 -10.67 0.86
N ILE A 14 -5.69 -10.86 1.24
CA ILE A 14 -5.08 -12.18 1.37
C ILE A 14 -5.76 -13.00 2.46
N ILE A 15 -6.03 -12.40 3.63
CA ILE A 15 -6.72 -13.08 4.74
C ILE A 15 -8.12 -13.54 4.30
N VAL A 16 -8.89 -12.66 3.66
CA VAL A 16 -10.23 -13.00 3.15
C VAL A 16 -10.15 -14.11 2.10
N GLY A 17 -9.19 -14.04 1.18
CA GLY A 17 -8.96 -15.09 0.17
C GLY A 17 -8.67 -16.45 0.81
N ILE A 18 -7.82 -16.49 1.83
CA ILE A 18 -7.50 -17.71 2.57
C ILE A 18 -8.74 -18.29 3.25
N ILE A 19 -9.57 -17.44 3.88
CA ILE A 19 -10.80 -17.88 4.55
C ILE A 19 -11.77 -18.51 3.54
N VAL A 20 -11.99 -17.86 2.39
CA VAL A 20 -12.90 -18.37 1.34
C VAL A 20 -12.44 -19.73 0.82
N VAL A 21 -11.15 -19.86 0.48
CA VAL A 21 -10.58 -21.13 -0.01
C VAL A 21 -10.68 -22.21 1.07
N SER A 22 -10.36 -21.88 2.31
CA SER A 22 -10.40 -22.83 3.43
C SER A 22 -11.82 -23.34 3.69
N LEU A 23 -12.82 -22.45 3.72
CA LEU A 23 -14.23 -22.83 3.89
C LEU A 23 -14.72 -23.72 2.75
N MET A 24 -14.45 -23.35 1.50
CA MET A 24 -14.83 -24.15 0.34
C MET A 24 -14.20 -25.55 0.35
N LEU A 25 -12.96 -25.67 0.83
CA LEU A 25 -12.26 -26.94 0.93
C LEU A 25 -12.83 -27.84 2.04
N VAL A 26 -13.27 -27.25 3.16
CA VAL A 26 -13.98 -27.97 4.23
C VAL A 26 -15.32 -28.50 3.72
N TYR A 27 -16.13 -27.66 3.08
CA TYR A 27 -17.43 -28.10 2.57
C TYR A 27 -17.34 -29.13 1.45
N TYR A 28 -16.30 -29.06 0.62
CA TYR A 28 -16.04 -30.10 -0.39
C TYR A 28 -15.73 -31.45 0.27
N ARG A 29 -14.96 -31.46 1.37
CA ARG A 29 -14.63 -32.70 2.11
C ARG A 29 -15.81 -33.26 2.88
N GLU A 30 -16.71 -32.41 3.37
CA GLU A 30 -17.95 -32.83 4.03
C GLU A 30 -19.00 -33.38 3.06
N GLY A 31 -18.77 -33.31 1.75
CA GLY A 31 -19.70 -33.81 0.72
C GLY A 31 -20.97 -32.96 0.59
N SER A 32 -21.06 -31.83 1.30
CA SER A 32 -22.18 -30.89 1.27
C SER A 32 -22.18 -30.01 0.02
N LEU A 33 -21.05 -29.93 -0.69
CA LEU A 33 -20.88 -29.17 -1.92
C LEU A 33 -20.32 -30.07 -3.03
N THR A 34 -21.03 -30.13 -4.17
CA THR A 34 -20.49 -30.74 -5.40
C THR A 34 -19.25 -29.97 -5.87
N GLY A 35 -18.28 -30.66 -6.48
CA GLY A 35 -17.03 -30.02 -6.93
C GLY A 35 -17.24 -28.79 -7.83
N GLY A 36 -18.33 -28.77 -8.61
CA GLY A 36 -18.74 -27.59 -9.38
C GLY A 36 -19.12 -26.39 -8.52
N ALA A 37 -19.89 -26.60 -7.46
CA ALA A 37 -20.31 -25.53 -6.55
C ALA A 37 -19.14 -25.00 -5.70
N ALA A 38 -18.20 -25.88 -5.31
CA ALA A 38 -16.95 -25.45 -4.68
C ALA A 38 -16.09 -24.58 -5.61
N THR A 39 -16.01 -24.93 -6.88
CA THR A 39 -15.23 -24.14 -7.85
C THR A 39 -15.87 -22.78 -8.11
N LEU A 40 -17.20 -22.74 -8.25
CA LEU A 40 -17.96 -21.50 -8.44
C LEU A 40 -17.90 -20.58 -7.21
N GLY A 41 -17.97 -21.13 -6.00
CA GLY A 41 -17.88 -20.32 -4.79
C GLY A 41 -16.49 -19.73 -4.55
N ILE A 42 -15.42 -20.46 -4.90
CA ILE A 42 -14.06 -19.89 -4.92
C ILE A 42 -13.97 -18.78 -5.96
N LEU A 43 -14.44 -19.02 -7.19
CA LEU A 43 -14.41 -18.03 -8.27
C LEU A 43 -15.17 -16.77 -7.89
N LEU A 44 -16.42 -16.89 -7.41
CA LEU A 44 -17.24 -15.76 -7.00
C LEU A 44 -16.67 -15.05 -5.77
N GLY A 45 -16.18 -15.79 -4.78
CA GLY A 45 -15.54 -15.19 -3.61
C GLY A 45 -14.30 -14.39 -3.98
N MET A 46 -13.47 -14.89 -4.90
CA MET A 46 -12.31 -14.16 -5.40
C MET A 46 -12.71 -12.95 -6.25
N LEU A 47 -13.69 -13.08 -7.15
CA LEU A 47 -14.15 -11.99 -8.01
C LEU A 47 -14.84 -10.87 -7.25
N VAL A 48 -15.69 -11.20 -6.28
CA VAL A 48 -16.53 -10.22 -5.59
C VAL A 48 -15.84 -9.63 -4.36
N LEU A 49 -15.06 -10.42 -3.62
CA LEU A 49 -14.42 -9.94 -2.38
C LEU A 49 -12.97 -9.55 -2.60
N VAL A 50 -12.20 -10.40 -3.28
CA VAL A 50 -10.74 -10.19 -3.39
C VAL A 50 -10.42 -9.15 -4.46
N LEU A 51 -11.12 -9.13 -5.59
CA LEU A 51 -10.83 -8.26 -6.72
C LEU A 51 -11.04 -6.76 -6.40
N PRO A 52 -12.15 -6.31 -5.77
CA PRO A 52 -12.30 -4.93 -5.35
C PRO A 52 -11.29 -4.55 -4.28
N GLN A 53 -11.00 -5.47 -3.35
CA GLN A 53 -10.08 -5.21 -2.25
C GLN A 53 -8.62 -5.08 -2.72
N LEU A 54 -8.19 -5.92 -3.65
CA LEU A 54 -6.88 -5.81 -4.30
C LEU A 54 -6.81 -4.59 -5.24
N GLY A 55 -7.87 -4.30 -5.99
CA GLY A 55 -7.93 -3.13 -6.87
C GLY A 55 -7.85 -1.83 -6.08
N PHE A 56 -8.64 -1.70 -5.02
CA PHE A 56 -8.62 -0.53 -4.14
C PHE A 56 -7.31 -0.41 -3.36
N GLY A 57 -6.74 -1.54 -2.91
CA GLY A 57 -5.47 -1.59 -2.20
C GLY A 57 -4.29 -1.20 -3.09
N GLY A 58 -4.26 -1.71 -4.32
CA GLY A 58 -3.26 -1.37 -5.34
C GLY A 58 -3.35 0.10 -5.77
N TYR A 59 -4.56 0.62 -5.96
CA TYR A 59 -4.77 2.04 -6.30
C TYR A 59 -4.27 2.97 -5.19
N LEU A 60 -4.60 2.69 -3.93
CA LEU A 60 -4.12 3.45 -2.77
C LEU A 60 -2.60 3.35 -2.59
N PHE A 61 -2.01 2.19 -2.87
CA PHE A 61 -0.56 2.02 -2.84
C PHE A 61 0.13 2.91 -3.88
N TRP A 62 -0.38 2.94 -5.11
CA TRP A 62 0.20 3.76 -6.19
C TRP A 62 0.04 5.26 -5.92
N LYS A 63 -1.14 5.69 -5.43
CA LYS A 63 -1.41 7.08 -5.05
C LYS A 63 -0.57 7.51 -3.83
N GLY A 64 -0.42 6.63 -2.84
CA GLY A 64 0.38 6.88 -1.65
C GLY A 64 1.88 7.05 -1.93
N GLY A 65 2.40 6.36 -2.95
CA GLY A 65 3.79 6.54 -3.42
C GLY A 65 4.06 7.95 -3.95
N GLN A 66 3.09 8.53 -4.67
CA GLN A 66 3.21 9.89 -5.19
C GLN A 66 3.20 10.94 -4.07
N GLU A 67 2.37 10.75 -3.05
CA GLU A 67 2.34 11.65 -1.88
C GLU A 67 3.67 11.66 -1.11
N THR A 68 4.32 10.49 -0.95
CA THR A 68 5.65 10.42 -0.30
C THR A 68 6.75 11.14 -1.08
N ALA A 69 6.71 11.11 -2.41
CA ALA A 69 7.70 11.81 -3.23
C ALA A 69 7.56 13.34 -3.13
N VAL A 70 6.33 13.85 -3.06
CA VAL A 70 6.04 15.27 -2.88
C VAL A 70 6.41 15.74 -1.47
N ALA A 71 6.08 14.96 -0.44
CA ALA A 71 6.44 15.27 0.93
C ALA A 71 7.97 15.28 1.15
N ALA A 72 8.72 14.38 0.52
CA ALA A 72 10.18 14.37 0.57
C ALA A 72 10.80 15.63 -0.05
N LYS A 73 10.24 16.13 -1.16
CA LYS A 73 10.69 17.40 -1.77
C LYS A 73 10.38 18.60 -0.86
N ALA A 74 9.18 18.64 -0.29
CA ALA A 74 8.77 19.71 0.62
C ALA A 74 9.60 19.73 1.92
N ALA A 75 9.98 18.55 2.45
CA ALA A 75 10.87 18.44 3.60
C ALA A 75 12.26 19.01 3.30
N LYS A 76 12.87 18.64 2.17
CA LYS A 76 14.16 19.21 1.73
C LYS A 76 14.08 20.73 1.54
N GLN A 77 12.99 21.24 0.98
CA GLN A 77 12.79 22.69 0.82
C GLN A 77 12.62 23.40 2.17
N ARG A 78 11.94 22.79 3.16
CA ARG A 78 11.84 23.34 4.51
C ARG A 78 13.18 23.35 5.24
N GLU A 79 13.99 22.31 5.06
CA GLU A 79 15.35 22.24 5.61
C GLU A 79 16.25 23.32 5.02
N LEU A 80 16.27 23.45 3.68
CA LEU A 80 16.93 24.55 2.98
C LEU A 80 16.49 25.92 3.50
N LEU A 81 15.18 26.14 3.65
CA LEU A 81 14.64 27.40 4.14
C LEU A 81 15.05 27.66 5.61
N ASN A 82 15.11 26.62 6.45
CA ASN A 82 15.55 26.76 7.84
C ASN A 82 17.03 27.13 7.93
N ILE A 83 17.90 26.50 7.12
CA ILE A 83 19.33 26.81 7.06
C ILE A 83 19.54 28.29 6.64
N VAL A 84 18.82 28.73 5.61
CA VAL A 84 18.89 30.13 5.13
C VAL A 84 18.31 31.10 6.16
N LYS A 85 17.21 30.75 6.86
CA LYS A 85 16.65 31.62 7.90
C LYS A 85 17.53 31.76 9.14
N THR A 86 18.25 30.72 9.54
CA THR A 86 19.11 30.76 10.74
C THR A 86 20.47 31.40 10.47
N ARG A 87 21.03 31.24 9.28
CA ARG A 87 22.36 31.79 8.94
C ARG A 87 22.34 33.06 8.07
N GLY A 88 21.18 33.47 7.56
CA GLY A 88 21.07 34.58 6.61
C GLY A 88 21.51 34.17 5.19
N GLN A 89 22.40 34.92 4.55
CA GLN A 89 22.93 34.55 3.23
C GLN A 89 23.99 33.47 3.35
N VAL A 90 23.74 32.32 2.73
CA VAL A 90 24.66 31.18 2.68
C VAL A 90 25.03 30.87 1.24
N HIS A 91 26.32 30.67 0.96
CA HIS A 91 26.79 30.28 -0.36
C HIS A 91 26.27 28.88 -0.73
N ILE A 92 25.79 28.72 -1.97
CA ILE A 92 25.22 27.46 -2.49
C ILE A 92 26.20 26.28 -2.30
N SER A 93 27.50 26.53 -2.41
CA SER A 93 28.56 25.53 -2.24
C SER A 93 28.60 24.92 -0.84
N ASP A 94 28.41 25.73 0.21
CA ASP A 94 28.42 25.26 1.60
C ASP A 94 27.13 24.49 1.94
N LEU A 95 26.00 24.92 1.38
CA LEU A 95 24.71 24.26 1.50
C LEU A 95 24.71 22.82 0.93
N VAL A 96 25.39 22.60 -0.19
CA VAL A 96 25.52 21.27 -0.80
C VAL A 96 26.35 20.33 0.06
N ILE A 97 27.39 20.84 0.74
CA ILE A 97 28.23 20.06 1.64
C ILE A 97 27.42 19.63 2.88
N GLU A 98 26.67 20.56 3.48
CA GLU A 98 25.90 20.30 4.69
C GLU A 98 24.71 19.34 4.43
N MET A 99 24.00 19.48 3.30
CA MET A 99 22.90 18.58 2.90
C MET A 99 23.34 17.20 2.40
N LYS A 100 24.62 17.00 2.06
CA LYS A 100 25.17 15.68 1.71
C LYS A 100 25.81 14.96 2.90
N SER A 101 26.17 15.70 3.94
CA SER A 101 26.80 15.16 5.15
C SER A 101 25.80 14.64 6.18
N THR A 102 24.51 14.95 6.01
CA THR A 102 23.39 14.45 6.84
C THR A 102 22.59 13.43 6.02
#